data_AF-A0A7V2JJX1-F1
#
_entry.id   AF-A0A7V2JJX1-F1
#
_cell.length_a   1.000
_cell.length_b   1.000
_cell.length_c   1.000
_cell.angle_alpha   90.00
_cell.angle_beta   90.00
_cell.angle_gamma   90.00
#
_symmetry.space_group_name_H-M   'P 1'
#
loop_
_entity.id
_entity.type
_entity.pdbx_description
1 polymer ?
#
loop_
_entity_poly.entity_id
_entity_poly.type
_entity_poly.pdbx_seq_one_letter_code
_entity_poly.pdbx_strand_id
1 'polypeptide(L)'
;MKRVMLVLSMILVLAWSATANPIVEGPATALTGNEEVQIPIDLIGWTPQASVLDVVGDTLIIGSSAWDAQANGGCGRTIGYTDGEDWSVYIAWTKLFGLIGSNPRHVVYTTVTDDGMGGFVIDPLPEVQFENGYRSGYTTLAYDSPNANGYGTFHYAAQPGDPWSTVAVIENAFVPNLFNMAMVPNPFANEHLWPHSVFGNTNHVHITEHEMRVGNADMMQVAYYRFAPDPVTGVMVPDPGGDPHVITDLAMNISTDIAPSSTGEQVAAGIVMARLGTLGEVFGQTDDTQWNNDLYIFESLDAGVTWEDPIDVTQFIGPDYDALPDTNLANGDTLRAYTDNSVIYDDEDNLHVAFTAGVLDFFRQNIYYESRIFHWMLDDNGDDVWTQINHQPFAGTPEAWGRTTDRPSLYFDDDTGILWCAMEVVDWGPDESDYGDSGITNTDIFIAASPPGDYNGLLWTKPVNVTNTKWTGFPPAPAGSCQSETDPSLALDSDGDYLHMTYLLDLDAGTGIGSAPEGIITDNPIVYHRIAKQDLINLFE
;
A
#
# COMPACT_ATOMS: atom_id res chain seq x y z
N MET A 1 -18.69 9.75 -65.66
CA MET A 1 -19.55 10.15 -64.51
C MET A 1 -19.65 9.06 -63.43
N LYS A 2 -18.52 8.48 -62.96
CA LYS A 2 -18.46 7.60 -61.77
C LYS A 2 -17.16 7.77 -60.96
N ARG A 3 -16.48 8.91 -61.08
CA ARG A 3 -15.25 9.23 -60.33
C ARG A 3 -15.24 10.62 -59.66
N VAL A 4 -16.38 11.31 -59.65
CA VAL A 4 -16.50 12.67 -59.06
C VAL A 4 -17.31 12.66 -57.75
N MET A 5 -17.91 11.54 -57.37
CA MET A 5 -18.81 11.48 -56.20
C MET A 5 -18.18 10.86 -54.95
N LEU A 6 -16.96 10.31 -55.03
CA LEU A 6 -16.25 9.75 -53.86
C LEU A 6 -15.29 10.74 -53.19
N VAL A 7 -14.96 11.86 -53.86
CA VAL A 7 -14.02 12.87 -53.36
C VAL A 7 -14.73 13.95 -52.54
N LEU A 8 -16.04 14.16 -52.75
CA LEU A 8 -16.80 15.17 -52.00
C LEU A 8 -17.23 14.72 -50.59
N SER A 9 -17.35 13.41 -50.32
CA SER A 9 -17.71 12.89 -49.00
C SER A 9 -16.52 12.79 -48.05
N MET A 10 -15.28 12.68 -48.56
CA MET A 10 -14.06 12.70 -47.74
C MET A 10 -13.61 14.12 -47.35
N ILE A 11 -14.04 15.15 -48.10
CA ILE A 11 -13.66 16.55 -47.82
C ILE A 11 -14.60 17.21 -46.79
N LEU A 12 -15.78 16.64 -46.52
CA LEU A 12 -16.76 17.18 -45.56
C LEU A 12 -16.73 16.51 -44.17
N VAL A 13 -15.94 15.45 -43.97
CA VAL A 13 -15.66 14.87 -42.62
C VAL A 13 -14.38 15.46 -42.00
N LEU A 14 -13.57 16.18 -42.79
CA LEU A 14 -12.34 16.86 -42.34
C LEU A 14 -12.57 18.32 -41.88
N ALA A 15 -13.82 18.76 -41.71
CA ALA A 15 -14.15 20.15 -41.38
C ALA A 15 -14.96 20.32 -40.08
N TRP A 16 -15.03 19.30 -39.21
CA TRP A 16 -15.65 19.40 -37.88
C TRP A 16 -14.78 18.81 -36.76
N SER A 17 -13.46 18.93 -36.90
CA SER A 17 -12.48 18.65 -35.85
C SER A 17 -11.37 19.69 -35.88
N ALA A 18 -11.69 20.93 -35.48
CA ALA A 18 -10.72 21.92 -35.00
C ALA A 18 -11.42 23.26 -34.75
N THR A 19 -11.91 23.49 -33.53
CA THR A 19 -11.73 24.77 -32.81
C THR A 19 -11.88 24.52 -31.31
N ALA A 20 -11.18 23.50 -30.79
CA ALA A 20 -10.57 23.67 -29.48
C ALA A 20 -9.25 24.37 -29.78
N ASN A 21 -9.03 25.55 -29.21
CA ASN A 21 -7.73 26.19 -29.28
C ASN A 21 -6.69 25.15 -28.79
N PRO A 22 -5.69 24.77 -29.58
CA PRO A 22 -4.55 24.09 -29.00
C PRO A 22 -3.94 25.10 -28.04
N ILE A 23 -4.08 24.84 -26.74
CA ILE A 23 -3.08 25.35 -25.81
C ILE A 23 -1.80 24.73 -26.36
N VAL A 24 -0.96 25.58 -26.96
CA VAL A 24 0.41 25.21 -27.29
C VAL A 24 1.08 25.06 -25.94
N GLU A 25 0.90 23.91 -25.30
CA GLU A 25 1.85 23.47 -24.30
C GLU A 25 3.14 23.28 -25.08
N GLY A 26 4.10 24.16 -24.84
CA GLY A 26 5.48 23.88 -25.21
C GLY A 26 5.89 22.52 -24.60
N PRO A 27 7.01 21.93 -25.03
CA PRO A 27 7.52 20.75 -24.34
C PRO A 27 7.57 21.07 -22.85
N ALA A 28 6.75 20.37 -22.06
CA ALA A 28 6.75 20.54 -20.62
C ALA A 28 8.17 20.16 -20.16
N THR A 29 8.76 21.02 -19.35
CA THR A 29 10.05 20.72 -18.74
C THR A 29 9.85 19.58 -17.75
N ALA A 30 10.70 18.55 -17.83
CA ALA A 30 10.89 17.59 -16.75
C ALA A 30 11.03 18.36 -15.43
N LEU A 31 10.35 17.89 -14.38
CA LEU A 31 10.38 18.56 -13.09
C LEU A 31 11.75 18.29 -12.46
N THR A 32 12.30 19.29 -11.80
CA THR A 32 13.68 19.36 -11.29
C THR A 32 13.71 19.40 -9.76
N GLY A 33 12.53 19.29 -9.12
CA GLY A 33 12.32 19.49 -7.70
C GLY A 33 12.45 20.94 -7.22
N ASN A 34 12.75 21.87 -8.12
CA ASN A 34 12.85 23.30 -7.83
C ASN A 34 11.62 24.09 -8.31
N GLU A 35 10.58 23.40 -8.74
CA GLU A 35 9.35 24.04 -9.19
C GLU A 35 8.72 24.84 -8.06
N GLU A 36 8.27 26.06 -8.38
CA GLU A 36 7.45 26.84 -7.47
C GLU A 36 6.09 26.16 -7.39
N VAL A 37 5.96 25.32 -6.36
CA VAL A 37 4.79 24.55 -6.02
C VAL A 37 3.55 25.47 -6.05
N GLN A 38 2.78 25.42 -7.14
CA GLN A 38 1.50 26.11 -7.26
C GLN A 38 0.44 25.27 -6.56
N ILE A 39 0.68 24.95 -5.29
CA ILE A 39 -0.35 24.48 -4.38
C ILE A 39 -0.94 25.76 -3.74
N PRO A 40 -2.26 25.85 -3.50
CA PRO A 40 -2.86 27.03 -2.91
C PRO A 40 -2.05 27.51 -1.71
N ILE A 41 -1.64 28.79 -1.72
CA ILE A 41 -0.82 29.42 -0.66
C ILE A 41 -1.44 29.29 0.75
N ASP A 42 -2.72 28.93 0.81
CA ASP A 42 -3.51 28.69 2.02
C ASP A 42 -3.81 27.19 2.22
N LEU A 43 -2.86 26.28 1.95
CA LEU A 43 -3.00 24.90 2.44
C LEU A 43 -3.16 24.93 3.96
N ILE A 44 -4.14 24.20 4.45
CA ILE A 44 -4.32 24.03 5.88
C ILE A 44 -3.26 23.03 6.33
N GLY A 45 -2.05 23.55 6.59
CA GLY A 45 -0.94 22.79 7.11
C GLY A 45 -0.99 22.73 8.63
N TRP A 46 -0.66 21.57 9.18
CA TRP A 46 -0.48 21.41 10.62
C TRP A 46 0.99 21.65 10.98
N THR A 47 1.24 22.57 11.92
CA THR A 47 2.55 22.66 12.58
C THR A 47 2.38 22.06 13.97
N PRO A 48 2.87 20.83 14.25
CA PRO A 48 2.85 20.33 15.61
C PRO A 48 3.63 21.27 16.51
N GLN A 49 3.13 21.41 17.73
CA GLN A 49 4.03 21.59 18.86
C GLN A 49 4.47 20.19 19.29
N ALA A 50 5.72 20.02 19.75
CA ALA A 50 6.13 18.77 20.37
C ALA A 50 5.11 18.38 21.46
N SER A 51 4.80 17.09 21.60
CA SER A 51 3.85 16.50 22.57
C SER A 51 2.37 16.89 22.44
N VAL A 52 1.84 17.07 21.23
CA VAL A 52 0.39 17.31 21.01
C VAL A 52 -0.41 16.01 20.78
N LEU A 53 0.21 14.98 20.22
CA LEU A 53 -0.44 13.67 20.03
C LEU A 53 -0.28 12.84 21.30
N ASP A 54 -1.39 12.28 21.82
CA ASP A 54 -1.44 11.43 23.01
C ASP A 54 -1.12 9.97 22.64
N VAL A 55 0.09 9.76 22.09
CA VAL A 55 0.54 8.51 21.47
C VAL A 55 1.27 7.59 22.46
N VAL A 56 1.28 6.30 22.16
CA VAL A 56 2.19 5.34 22.81
C VAL A 56 3.54 5.38 22.09
N GLY A 57 4.62 5.75 22.77
CA GLY A 57 5.95 5.88 22.17
C GLY A 57 6.28 7.31 21.73
N ASP A 58 7.27 7.45 20.85
CA ASP A 58 7.79 8.73 20.36
C ASP A 58 7.48 8.93 18.87
N THR A 59 7.17 10.15 18.44
CA THR A 59 6.92 10.48 17.03
C THR A 59 7.78 11.64 16.52
N LEU A 60 8.04 11.64 15.21
CA LEU A 60 8.68 12.73 14.48
C LEU A 60 7.95 12.94 13.15
N ILE A 61 7.56 14.18 12.86
CA ILE A 61 7.21 14.55 11.48
C ILE A 61 8.48 14.58 10.66
N ILE A 62 8.54 13.73 9.64
CA ILE A 62 9.68 13.61 8.74
C ILE A 62 9.50 14.39 7.45
N GLY A 63 8.27 14.75 7.12
CA GLY A 63 7.91 15.49 5.93
C GLY A 63 6.41 15.73 5.84
N SER A 64 5.95 16.18 4.69
CA SER A 64 4.52 16.33 4.41
C SER A 64 4.20 16.03 2.94
N SER A 65 2.92 15.78 2.69
CA SER A 65 2.40 15.62 1.35
C SER A 65 0.96 16.12 1.25
N ALA A 66 0.67 16.84 0.17
CA ALA A 66 -0.70 17.10 -0.25
C ALA A 66 -1.30 15.96 -1.10
N TRP A 67 -0.55 14.88 -1.31
CA TRP A 67 -1.03 13.61 -1.84
C TRP A 67 -1.37 12.70 -0.67
N ASP A 68 -2.65 12.52 -0.39
CA ASP A 68 -3.19 11.76 0.75
C ASP A 68 -3.29 10.25 0.47
N ALA A 69 -3.51 9.85 -0.78
CA ALA A 69 -3.53 8.43 -1.18
C ALA A 69 -2.12 7.83 -1.37
N GLN A 70 -1.38 7.56 -0.28
CA GLN A 70 -0.01 7.03 -0.36
C GLN A 70 0.02 5.61 -0.91
N ALA A 71 -0.91 4.77 -0.48
CA ALA A 71 -1.25 3.51 -1.11
C ALA A 71 -2.73 3.53 -1.55
N ASN A 72 -3.08 2.71 -2.55
CA ASN A 72 -4.49 2.35 -2.79
C ASN A 72 -4.60 0.87 -2.45
N GLY A 73 -5.52 0.42 -1.60
CA GLY A 73 -5.60 -1.01 -1.27
C GLY A 73 -4.38 -1.52 -0.48
N GLY A 74 -3.76 -2.62 -0.94
CA GLY A 74 -2.61 -3.23 -0.26
C GLY A 74 -1.50 -2.23 0.07
N CYS A 75 -1.20 -2.07 1.36
CA CYS A 75 -0.10 -1.21 1.82
C CYS A 75 1.22 -1.99 1.71
N GLY A 76 1.93 -1.78 0.61
CA GLY A 76 3.34 -2.17 0.54
C GLY A 76 4.19 -1.43 1.57
N ARG A 77 5.43 -1.90 1.75
CA ARG A 77 6.34 -1.30 2.75
C ARG A 77 6.92 0.02 2.25
N THR A 78 6.94 1.04 3.08
CA THR A 78 7.51 2.36 2.78
C THR A 78 8.66 2.75 3.72
N ILE A 79 8.97 1.87 4.67
CA ILE A 79 9.98 2.02 5.70
C ILE A 79 10.90 0.80 5.73
N GLY A 80 12.19 1.03 5.98
CA GLY A 80 13.20 0.00 6.20
C GLY A 80 14.11 0.40 7.36
N TYR A 81 14.61 -0.56 8.12
CA TYR A 81 15.43 -0.34 9.31
C TYR A 81 16.70 -1.17 9.27
N THR A 82 17.81 -0.56 9.67
CA THR A 82 19.08 -1.24 9.91
C THR A 82 19.42 -1.13 11.39
N ASP A 83 19.61 -2.28 12.02
CA ASP A 83 20.08 -2.39 13.41
C ASP A 83 21.59 -2.09 13.55
N GLY A 84 22.02 -1.74 14.76
CA GLY A 84 23.43 -1.56 15.13
C GLY A 84 23.73 -0.33 15.98
N GLU A 85 25.02 -0.09 16.27
CA GLU A 85 25.47 1.10 17.04
C GLU A 85 25.11 2.42 16.35
N ASP A 86 25.01 2.40 15.00
CA ASP A 86 24.62 3.52 14.15
C ASP A 86 23.31 3.16 13.40
N TRP A 87 22.27 2.77 14.15
CA TRP A 87 20.99 2.39 13.56
C TRP A 87 20.42 3.51 12.66
N SER A 88 19.70 3.11 11.62
CA SER A 88 19.07 4.05 10.69
C SER A 88 17.75 3.52 10.15
N VAL A 89 16.83 4.43 9.89
CA VAL A 89 15.53 4.14 9.29
C VAL A 89 15.43 4.90 7.98
N TYR A 90 15.11 4.20 6.90
CA TYR A 90 14.91 4.74 5.57
C TYR A 90 13.41 4.80 5.25
N ILE A 91 12.89 5.97 4.88
CA ILE A 91 11.45 6.18 4.70
C ILE A 91 11.17 6.88 3.39
N ALA A 92 10.26 6.36 2.57
CA ALA A 92 9.87 6.93 1.28
C ALA A 92 8.37 7.19 1.19
N TRP A 93 7.97 8.28 0.52
CA TRP A 93 6.56 8.60 0.30
C TRP A 93 6.34 9.40 -1.00
N THR A 94 5.09 9.46 -1.42
CA THR A 94 4.64 10.25 -2.56
C THR A 94 4.34 11.68 -2.13
N LYS A 95 4.99 12.66 -2.76
CA LYS A 95 4.77 14.08 -2.51
C LYS A 95 4.19 14.80 -3.72
N LEU A 96 3.11 15.55 -3.51
CA LEU A 96 2.52 16.43 -4.52
C LEU A 96 3.31 17.74 -4.64
N PHE A 97 3.64 18.15 -5.87
CA PHE A 97 4.38 19.39 -6.14
C PHE A 97 3.55 20.44 -6.92
N GLY A 98 2.31 20.12 -7.30
CA GLY A 98 1.41 21.11 -7.91
C GLY A 98 0.05 20.54 -8.30
N LEU A 99 -0.93 21.43 -8.49
CA LEU A 99 -2.29 21.07 -8.91
C LEU A 99 -2.55 21.30 -10.41
N ILE A 100 -1.65 21.98 -11.11
CA ILE A 100 -1.79 22.29 -12.54
C ILE A 100 -1.35 21.07 -13.35
N GLY A 101 -2.10 20.69 -14.39
CA GLY A 101 -1.72 19.62 -15.30
C GLY A 101 -1.88 18.22 -14.70
N SER A 102 -3.00 17.94 -14.03
CA SER A 102 -3.38 16.61 -13.51
C SER A 102 -2.46 16.02 -12.41
N ASN A 103 -1.95 16.88 -11.52
CA ASN A 103 -1.29 16.53 -10.25
C ASN A 103 0.15 16.01 -10.41
N PRO A 104 1.12 16.85 -10.81
CA PRO A 104 2.54 16.53 -10.75
C PRO A 104 2.97 16.14 -9.32
N ARG A 105 3.58 14.96 -9.20
CA ARG A 105 3.97 14.33 -7.93
C ARG A 105 5.27 13.55 -8.11
N HIS A 106 6.05 13.44 -7.05
CA HIS A 106 7.33 12.72 -7.02
C HIS A 106 7.39 11.78 -5.84
N VAL A 107 8.27 10.79 -5.91
CA VAL A 107 8.67 10.03 -4.73
C VAL A 107 9.88 10.70 -4.09
N VAL A 108 9.77 10.93 -2.79
CA VAL A 108 10.85 11.44 -1.95
C VAL A 108 11.18 10.42 -0.88
N TYR A 109 12.38 10.51 -0.33
CA TYR A 109 12.76 9.78 0.87
C TYR A 109 13.49 10.67 1.85
N THR A 110 13.63 10.14 3.05
CA THR A 110 14.47 10.67 4.10
C THR A 110 15.02 9.53 4.95
N THR A 111 15.96 9.85 5.81
CA THR A 111 16.56 8.90 6.74
C THR A 111 16.50 9.47 8.15
N VAL A 112 16.16 8.62 9.12
CA VAL A 112 16.08 8.95 10.54
C VAL A 112 17.12 8.13 11.30
N THR A 113 17.84 8.78 12.20
CA THR A 113 18.88 8.14 13.02
C THR A 113 18.87 8.72 14.44
N ASP A 114 19.72 8.17 15.32
CA ASP A 114 19.87 8.62 16.71
C ASP A 114 20.39 10.06 16.78
N ASP A 115 19.85 10.85 17.71
CA ASP A 115 20.34 12.22 17.97
C ASP A 115 21.55 12.27 18.92
N GLY A 116 22.01 11.12 19.40
CA GLY A 116 23.08 10.93 20.38
C GLY A 116 22.67 11.26 21.82
N MET A 117 21.39 11.57 22.05
CA MET A 117 20.78 11.93 23.34
C MET A 117 19.58 11.02 23.68
N GLY A 118 19.37 9.95 22.92
CA GLY A 118 18.25 9.00 23.08
C GLY A 118 16.98 9.38 22.33
N GLY A 119 17.01 10.50 21.60
CA GLY A 119 15.99 10.89 20.63
C GLY A 119 16.35 10.44 19.21
N PHE A 120 15.70 11.03 18.22
CA PHE A 120 15.95 10.76 16.82
C PHE A 120 15.74 12.00 15.97
N VAL A 121 16.50 12.08 14.89
CA VAL A 121 16.57 13.24 13.98
C VAL A 121 16.67 12.77 12.53
N ILE A 122 16.29 13.68 11.62
CA ILE A 122 16.46 13.48 10.18
C ILE A 122 17.94 13.69 9.81
N ASP A 123 18.53 12.77 9.05
CA ASP A 123 19.94 12.80 8.60
C ASP A 123 20.14 12.15 7.22
N PRO A 124 20.67 12.80 6.16
CA PRO A 124 20.95 14.22 5.96
C PRO A 124 20.02 14.90 4.93
N LEU A 125 19.58 16.13 5.22
CA LEU A 125 18.57 16.95 4.50
C LEU A 125 17.13 16.42 4.64
N PRO A 126 16.10 17.30 4.75
CA PRO A 126 14.76 16.90 5.17
C PRO A 126 14.08 15.93 4.20
N GLU A 127 14.26 16.12 2.90
CA GLU A 127 13.64 15.30 1.85
C GLU A 127 14.54 15.29 0.61
N VAL A 128 14.73 14.12 0.00
CA VAL A 128 15.49 13.95 -1.24
C VAL A 128 14.62 13.24 -2.26
N GLN A 129 14.60 13.75 -3.48
CA GLN A 129 13.84 13.14 -4.59
C GLN A 129 14.57 11.94 -5.17
N PHE A 130 13.85 10.85 -5.42
CA PHE A 130 14.38 9.71 -6.17
C PHE A 130 14.56 10.00 -7.66
N GLU A 131 13.81 10.95 -8.22
CA GLU A 131 13.67 11.09 -9.66
C GLU A 131 13.23 12.51 -10.08
N ASN A 132 13.29 12.82 -11.39
CA ASN A 132 13.05 14.14 -12.00
C ASN A 132 12.06 14.08 -13.19
N GLY A 133 11.00 13.29 -13.06
CA GLY A 133 9.98 12.98 -14.05
C GLY A 133 8.83 13.98 -14.03
N TYR A 134 7.66 13.54 -14.48
CA TYR A 134 6.44 14.34 -14.40
C TYR A 134 5.50 13.87 -13.30
N ARG A 135 5.33 12.55 -13.18
CA ARG A 135 4.53 11.94 -12.12
C ARG A 135 5.11 10.63 -11.66
N SER A 136 5.17 10.48 -10.34
CA SER A 136 5.53 9.26 -9.65
C SER A 136 4.73 9.12 -8.36
N GLY A 137 4.49 7.90 -7.92
CA GLY A 137 3.81 7.67 -6.65
C GLY A 137 3.48 6.21 -6.41
N TYR A 138 2.77 5.97 -5.30
CA TYR A 138 2.48 4.62 -4.78
C TYR A 138 3.76 3.82 -4.65
N THR A 139 4.69 4.40 -3.89
CA THR A 139 6.03 3.84 -3.71
C THR A 139 5.99 2.68 -2.73
N THR A 140 6.84 1.70 -2.96
CA THR A 140 7.28 0.75 -1.94
C THR A 140 8.80 0.79 -1.84
N LEU A 141 9.33 0.22 -0.77
CA LEU A 141 10.74 0.19 -0.43
C LEU A 141 11.15 -1.25 -0.17
N ALA A 142 11.97 -1.78 -1.07
CA ALA A 142 12.77 -2.95 -0.78
C ALA A 142 14.03 -2.49 -0.03
N TYR A 143 14.26 -2.99 1.18
CA TYR A 143 15.36 -2.55 2.03
C TYR A 143 16.34 -3.68 2.31
N ASP A 144 17.62 -3.45 2.01
CA ASP A 144 18.73 -4.35 2.35
C ASP A 144 19.31 -3.90 3.70
N SER A 145 18.70 -4.41 4.78
CA SER A 145 19.06 -4.07 6.15
C SER A 145 20.55 -4.30 6.46
N PRO A 146 21.19 -5.43 6.09
CA PRO A 146 22.61 -5.65 6.33
C PRO A 146 23.57 -4.62 5.72
N ASN A 147 23.18 -3.99 4.60
CA ASN A 147 24.01 -2.98 3.92
C ASN A 147 23.45 -1.55 4.04
N ALA A 148 22.36 -1.36 4.79
CA ALA A 148 21.66 -0.08 4.95
C ALA A 148 21.27 0.59 3.61
N ASN A 149 20.86 -0.20 2.61
CA ASN A 149 20.53 0.31 1.28
C ASN A 149 19.03 0.21 0.99
N GLY A 150 18.42 1.34 0.64
CA GLY A 150 17.05 1.42 0.18
C GLY A 150 16.93 1.34 -1.34
N TYR A 151 15.98 0.52 -1.81
CA TYR A 151 15.59 0.39 -3.20
C TYR A 151 14.13 0.83 -3.36
N GLY A 152 13.92 2.08 -3.79
CA GLY A 152 12.58 2.59 -4.06
C GLY A 152 12.00 1.95 -5.31
N THR A 153 10.75 1.51 -5.27
CA THR A 153 9.99 1.11 -6.46
C THR A 153 8.66 1.83 -6.52
N PHE A 154 8.29 2.33 -7.69
CA PHE A 154 7.10 3.15 -7.86
C PHE A 154 6.66 3.19 -9.32
N HIS A 155 5.41 3.58 -9.58
CA HIS A 155 5.01 3.88 -10.95
C HIS A 155 5.52 5.27 -11.37
N TYR A 156 5.76 5.45 -12.65
CA TYR A 156 6.46 6.61 -13.19
C TYR A 156 5.95 6.96 -14.58
N ALA A 157 5.78 8.25 -14.82
CA ALA A 157 5.56 8.86 -16.12
C ALA A 157 6.55 10.01 -16.31
N ALA A 158 7.40 9.91 -17.32
CA ALA A 158 8.48 10.87 -17.56
C ALA A 158 7.95 12.23 -18.01
N GLN A 159 6.89 12.24 -18.81
CA GLN A 159 6.27 13.44 -19.37
C GLN A 159 4.74 13.40 -19.24
N PRO A 160 4.06 14.56 -19.34
CA PRO A 160 2.60 14.59 -19.36
C PRO A 160 2.04 13.73 -20.50
N GLY A 161 1.20 12.74 -20.15
CA GLY A 161 0.55 11.86 -21.11
C GLY A 161 1.40 10.67 -21.58
N ASP A 162 2.61 10.48 -21.04
CA ASP A 162 3.33 9.22 -21.21
C ASP A 162 2.59 8.08 -20.51
N PRO A 163 2.65 6.85 -21.05
CA PRO A 163 2.11 5.67 -20.37
C PRO A 163 2.87 5.42 -19.07
N TRP A 164 2.19 4.86 -18.09
CA TRP A 164 2.82 4.49 -16.83
C TRP A 164 3.76 3.30 -16.99
N SER A 165 4.89 3.39 -16.29
CA SER A 165 5.88 2.31 -16.15
C SER A 165 6.25 2.15 -14.69
N THR A 166 6.54 0.93 -14.26
CA THR A 166 7.22 0.71 -12.98
C THR A 166 8.71 0.99 -13.13
N VAL A 167 9.29 1.59 -12.10
CA VAL A 167 10.74 1.79 -12.00
C VAL A 167 11.25 1.28 -10.66
N ALA A 168 12.54 0.93 -10.64
CA ALA A 168 13.30 0.68 -9.43
C ALA A 168 14.49 1.65 -9.39
N VAL A 169 14.77 2.20 -8.21
CA VAL A 169 15.87 3.13 -7.98
C VAL A 169 16.80 2.62 -6.89
N ILE A 170 18.06 3.00 -6.97
CA ILE A 170 19.08 2.81 -5.93
C ILE A 170 19.94 4.07 -5.84
N GLU A 171 20.43 4.41 -4.65
CA GLU A 171 21.35 5.53 -4.48
C GLU A 171 22.67 5.28 -5.26
N ASN A 172 23.21 6.35 -5.84
CA ASN A 172 24.44 6.34 -6.58
C ASN A 172 25.63 6.26 -5.62
N ALA A 173 26.42 5.18 -5.72
CA ALA A 173 27.57 4.93 -4.87
C ALA A 173 28.67 6.02 -4.87
N PHE A 174 28.63 6.98 -5.82
CA PHE A 174 29.64 8.04 -5.95
C PHE A 174 29.13 9.44 -5.63
N VAL A 175 27.81 9.65 -5.66
CA VAL A 175 27.17 10.94 -5.43
C VAL A 175 26.02 10.73 -4.47
N PRO A 176 26.19 11.10 -3.18
CA PRO A 176 25.12 11.02 -2.20
C PRO A 176 23.88 11.77 -2.68
N ASN A 177 22.70 11.23 -2.39
CA ASN A 177 21.40 11.79 -2.72
C ASN A 177 21.12 11.89 -4.24
N LEU A 178 21.89 11.21 -5.09
CA LEU A 178 21.59 11.01 -6.50
C LEU A 178 21.17 9.57 -6.71
N PHE A 179 20.09 9.32 -7.46
CA PHE A 179 19.57 7.98 -7.67
C PHE A 179 19.77 7.51 -9.10
N ASN A 180 20.18 6.25 -9.22
CA ASN A 180 20.22 5.53 -10.48
C ASN A 180 18.88 4.82 -10.65
N MET A 181 18.13 5.23 -11.67
CA MET A 181 16.82 4.68 -11.99
C MET A 181 16.90 3.68 -13.15
N ALA A 182 16.15 2.59 -13.03
CA ALA A 182 15.90 1.66 -14.13
C ALA A 182 14.41 1.44 -14.32
N MET A 183 13.96 1.41 -15.57
CA MET A 183 12.60 0.98 -15.90
C MET A 183 12.51 -0.53 -15.84
N VAL A 184 11.45 -1.03 -15.22
CA VAL A 184 11.10 -2.45 -15.30
C VAL A 184 10.76 -2.76 -16.75
N PRO A 185 11.40 -3.77 -17.39
CA PRO A 185 11.08 -4.11 -18.76
C PRO A 185 9.62 -4.51 -18.88
N ASN A 186 8.86 -3.82 -19.72
CA ASN A 186 7.47 -4.18 -19.98
C ASN A 186 7.40 -4.99 -21.29
N PRO A 187 7.28 -6.33 -21.22
CA PRO A 187 7.08 -7.16 -22.41
C PRO A 187 5.62 -7.13 -22.92
N PHE A 188 4.71 -6.52 -22.16
CA PHE A 188 3.27 -6.53 -22.40
C PHE A 188 2.83 -5.25 -23.14
N ALA A 189 1.54 -5.19 -23.47
CA ALA A 189 1.00 -4.13 -24.33
C ALA A 189 0.45 -2.94 -23.54
N ASN A 190 0.12 -3.12 -22.26
CA ASN A 190 -0.51 -2.09 -21.45
C ASN A 190 0.43 -1.51 -20.39
N GLU A 191 -0.07 -0.49 -19.68
CA GLU A 191 0.65 0.26 -18.65
C GLU A 191 0.86 -0.58 -17.38
N HIS A 192 2.00 -0.38 -16.71
CA HIS A 192 2.33 -1.06 -15.47
C HIS A 192 2.33 -0.10 -14.29
N LEU A 193 1.68 -0.53 -13.21
CA LEU A 193 1.28 0.31 -12.09
C LEU A 193 1.35 -0.46 -10.76
N TRP A 194 1.41 0.31 -9.67
CA TRP A 194 1.28 -0.16 -8.29
C TRP A 194 2.23 -1.32 -7.94
N PRO A 195 3.55 -1.08 -8.02
CA PRO A 195 4.53 -2.08 -7.70
C PRO A 195 4.61 -2.33 -6.20
N HIS A 196 4.77 -3.60 -5.82
CA HIS A 196 5.15 -4.01 -4.47
C HIS A 196 6.50 -4.68 -4.53
N SER A 197 7.40 -4.27 -3.63
CA SER A 197 8.79 -4.73 -3.65
C SER A 197 9.34 -5.06 -2.29
N VAL A 198 10.27 -6.02 -2.28
CA VAL A 198 10.99 -6.48 -1.11
C VAL A 198 12.38 -6.95 -1.51
N PHE A 199 13.37 -6.79 -0.62
CA PHE A 199 14.72 -7.29 -0.86
C PHE A 199 14.83 -8.71 -0.31
N GLY A 200 15.33 -9.63 -1.13
CA GLY A 200 15.60 -11.00 -0.73
C GLY A 200 17.10 -11.25 -0.51
N ASN A 201 17.42 -12.14 0.42
CA ASN A 201 18.81 -12.50 0.78
C ASN A 201 19.62 -13.20 -0.34
N THR A 202 19.00 -13.42 -1.50
CA THR A 202 19.69 -13.79 -2.75
C THR A 202 20.28 -12.59 -3.50
N ASN A 203 20.29 -11.39 -2.89
CA ASN A 203 20.74 -10.13 -3.47
C ASN A 203 19.91 -9.67 -4.67
N HIS A 204 18.58 -9.87 -4.56
CA HIS A 204 17.62 -9.40 -5.55
C HIS A 204 16.51 -8.60 -4.88
N VAL A 205 16.07 -7.55 -5.55
CA VAL A 205 14.79 -6.89 -5.30
C VAL A 205 13.72 -7.65 -6.07
N HIS A 206 12.78 -8.24 -5.35
CA HIS A 206 11.60 -8.90 -5.88
C HIS A 206 10.51 -7.86 -6.08
N ILE A 207 9.86 -7.85 -7.24
CA ILE A 207 8.82 -6.87 -7.57
C ILE A 207 7.61 -7.60 -8.15
N THR A 208 6.42 -7.32 -7.62
CA THR A 208 5.15 -7.58 -8.30
C THR A 208 4.55 -6.27 -8.79
N GLU A 209 3.84 -6.29 -9.91
CA GLU A 209 3.18 -5.11 -10.47
C GLU A 209 1.89 -5.49 -11.19
N HIS A 210 0.99 -4.51 -11.34
CA HIS A 210 -0.29 -4.69 -12.02
C HIS A 210 -0.22 -4.14 -13.45
N GLU A 211 -0.65 -4.94 -14.42
CA GLU A 211 -0.86 -4.49 -15.80
C GLU A 211 -2.30 -3.96 -15.97
N MET A 212 -2.42 -2.67 -16.30
CA MET A 212 -3.69 -1.97 -16.48
C MET A 212 -4.40 -2.40 -17.77
N ARG A 213 -5.44 -3.23 -17.67
CA ARG A 213 -6.21 -3.69 -18.84
C ARG A 213 -7.34 -2.73 -19.20
N VAL A 214 -7.29 -2.14 -20.41
CA VAL A 214 -8.33 -1.22 -20.90
C VAL A 214 -9.67 -1.93 -20.98
N GLY A 215 -10.65 -1.48 -20.17
CA GLY A 215 -12.01 -2.01 -20.15
C GLY A 215 -12.28 -3.09 -19.09
N ASN A 216 -11.27 -3.46 -18.29
CA ASN A 216 -11.43 -4.34 -17.13
C ASN A 216 -10.59 -3.76 -15.97
N ALA A 217 -11.10 -2.68 -15.36
CA ALA A 217 -10.33 -1.91 -14.37
C ALA A 217 -10.18 -2.63 -13.03
N ASP A 218 -11.01 -3.64 -12.77
CA ASP A 218 -11.03 -4.34 -11.50
C ASP A 218 -10.21 -5.64 -11.57
N MET A 219 -10.34 -6.44 -12.64
CA MET A 219 -9.50 -7.61 -12.85
C MET A 219 -8.25 -7.31 -13.69
N MET A 220 -7.08 -7.40 -13.06
CA MET A 220 -5.78 -7.09 -13.64
C MET A 220 -4.86 -8.32 -13.70
N GLN A 221 -3.82 -8.21 -14.53
CA GLN A 221 -2.73 -9.18 -14.55
C GLN A 221 -1.63 -8.74 -13.59
N VAL A 222 -1.10 -9.69 -12.82
CA VAL A 222 0.06 -9.48 -11.97
C VAL A 222 1.28 -10.09 -12.63
N ALA A 223 2.30 -9.28 -12.82
CA ALA A 223 3.60 -9.69 -13.31
C ALA A 223 4.64 -9.61 -12.20
N TYR A 224 5.62 -10.51 -12.25
CA TYR A 224 6.73 -10.60 -11.32
C TYR A 224 8.06 -10.41 -12.03
N TYR A 225 8.97 -9.73 -11.32
CA TYR A 225 10.32 -9.43 -11.75
C TYR A 225 11.29 -9.54 -10.58
N ARG A 226 12.56 -9.73 -10.94
CA ARG A 226 13.68 -9.60 -10.00
C ARG A 226 14.78 -8.74 -10.60
N PHE A 227 15.31 -7.86 -9.76
CA PHE A 227 16.38 -6.94 -10.13
C PHE A 227 17.55 -7.10 -9.18
N ALA A 228 18.75 -6.92 -9.70
CA ALA A 228 19.95 -6.78 -8.87
C ALA A 228 20.67 -5.48 -9.25
N PRO A 229 21.36 -4.83 -8.32
CA PRO A 229 22.23 -3.71 -8.67
C PRO A 229 23.41 -4.21 -9.52
N ASP A 230 23.63 -3.58 -10.67
CA ASP A 230 24.84 -3.82 -11.45
C ASP A 230 26.07 -3.32 -10.65
N PRO A 231 27.03 -4.19 -10.31
CA PRO A 231 28.18 -3.82 -9.48
C PRO A 231 29.12 -2.82 -10.15
N VAL A 232 29.00 -2.58 -11.47
CA VAL A 232 29.81 -1.64 -12.23
C VAL A 232 29.12 -0.29 -12.40
N THR A 233 27.85 -0.30 -12.79
CA THR A 233 27.11 0.93 -13.11
C THR A 233 26.29 1.47 -11.93
N GLY A 234 26.00 0.62 -10.95
CA GLY A 234 25.10 0.94 -9.83
C GLY A 234 23.66 1.13 -10.28
N VAL A 235 23.27 0.66 -11.47
CA VAL A 235 21.90 0.72 -11.98
C VAL A 235 21.23 -0.63 -11.71
N MET A 236 19.93 -0.61 -11.38
CA MET A 236 19.16 -1.85 -11.26
C MET A 236 19.04 -2.53 -12.62
N VAL A 237 19.44 -3.79 -12.70
CA VAL A 237 19.35 -4.61 -13.92
C VAL A 237 18.41 -5.79 -13.67
N PRO A 238 17.50 -6.09 -14.61
CA PRO A 238 16.72 -7.33 -14.55
C PRO A 238 17.69 -8.52 -14.54
N ASP A 239 17.40 -9.53 -13.71
CA ASP A 239 18.20 -10.75 -13.73
C ASP A 239 18.06 -11.45 -15.10
N PRO A 240 19.17 -11.73 -15.82
CA PRO A 240 19.15 -12.49 -17.06
C PRO A 240 18.49 -13.88 -16.98
N GLY A 241 18.38 -14.46 -15.77
CA GLY A 241 17.73 -15.75 -15.53
C GLY A 241 16.25 -15.69 -15.16
N GLY A 242 15.69 -14.49 -14.91
CA GLY A 242 14.30 -14.28 -14.50
C GLY A 242 13.57 -13.40 -15.51
N ASP A 243 13.17 -14.00 -16.64
CA ASP A 243 12.27 -13.33 -17.59
C ASP A 243 11.00 -12.86 -16.84
N PRO A 244 10.33 -11.78 -17.25
CA PRO A 244 9.04 -11.39 -16.69
C PRO A 244 8.07 -12.57 -16.63
N HIS A 245 7.55 -12.85 -15.43
CA HIS A 245 6.60 -13.94 -15.21
C HIS A 245 5.22 -13.37 -14.92
N VAL A 246 4.22 -13.78 -15.69
CA VAL A 246 2.83 -13.55 -15.29
C VAL A 246 2.49 -14.57 -14.20
N ILE A 247 2.14 -14.08 -13.01
CA ILE A 247 1.67 -14.93 -11.90
C ILE A 247 0.21 -15.32 -12.15
N THR A 248 -0.64 -14.32 -12.43
CA THR A 248 -2.07 -14.52 -12.66
C THR A 248 -2.63 -13.38 -13.50
N ASP A 249 -3.77 -13.64 -14.15
CA ASP A 249 -4.55 -12.65 -14.88
C ASP A 249 -5.94 -12.39 -14.29
N LEU A 250 -6.14 -12.85 -13.05
CA LEU A 250 -7.40 -12.82 -12.30
C LEU A 250 -7.34 -11.95 -11.03
N ALA A 251 -6.24 -11.23 -10.82
CA ALA A 251 -6.05 -10.41 -9.62
C ALA A 251 -7.05 -9.27 -9.57
N MET A 252 -7.55 -8.96 -8.39
CA MET A 252 -8.18 -7.69 -8.11
C MET A 252 -7.13 -6.58 -8.23
N ASN A 253 -7.52 -5.39 -8.66
CA ASN A 253 -6.61 -4.26 -8.68
C ASN A 253 -6.05 -3.96 -7.27
N ILE A 254 -4.78 -3.54 -7.25
CA ILE A 254 -4.07 -3.06 -6.07
C ILE A 254 -4.09 -4.03 -4.88
N SER A 255 -3.79 -5.30 -5.15
CA SER A 255 -4.03 -6.39 -4.21
C SER A 255 -2.84 -7.30 -3.89
N THR A 256 -1.63 -6.87 -4.22
CA THR A 256 -0.43 -7.69 -4.08
C THR A 256 0.38 -7.30 -2.86
N ASP A 257 0.88 -8.26 -2.09
CA ASP A 257 2.07 -8.08 -1.25
C ASP A 257 3.07 -9.22 -1.54
N ILE A 258 4.34 -9.03 -1.21
CA ILE A 258 5.41 -9.98 -1.50
C ILE A 258 6.41 -10.09 -0.35
N ALA A 259 6.84 -11.32 -0.05
CA ALA A 259 7.81 -11.61 0.98
C ALA A 259 8.80 -12.72 0.55
N PRO A 260 10.10 -12.53 0.74
CA PRO A 260 11.08 -13.60 0.66
C PRO A 260 11.20 -14.30 2.02
N SER A 261 11.61 -15.56 2.02
CA SER A 261 12.00 -16.25 3.24
C SER A 261 13.34 -15.74 3.78
N SER A 262 13.73 -16.17 4.98
CA SER A 262 14.98 -15.75 5.63
C SER A 262 16.23 -16.00 4.77
N THR A 263 16.20 -17.02 3.91
CA THR A 263 17.27 -17.35 2.97
C THR A 263 17.11 -16.65 1.61
N GLY A 264 15.92 -16.14 1.31
CA GLY A 264 15.51 -15.65 0.00
C GLY A 264 15.36 -16.75 -1.07
N GLU A 265 15.47 -18.03 -0.68
CA GLU A 265 15.25 -19.16 -1.60
C GLU A 265 13.76 -19.37 -1.88
N GLN A 266 12.89 -19.02 -0.92
CA GLN A 266 11.45 -19.00 -1.13
C GLN A 266 10.94 -17.56 -1.25
N VAL A 267 9.90 -17.38 -2.05
CA VAL A 267 9.21 -16.10 -2.23
C VAL A 267 7.72 -16.35 -2.29
N ALA A 268 6.96 -15.69 -1.43
CA ALA A 268 5.50 -15.73 -1.44
C ALA A 268 4.94 -14.41 -2.00
N ALA A 269 3.88 -14.50 -2.79
CA ALA A 269 3.07 -13.37 -3.21
C ALA A 269 1.61 -13.58 -2.80
N GLY A 270 1.10 -12.69 -1.95
CA GLY A 270 -0.31 -12.61 -1.60
C GLY A 270 -1.05 -11.83 -2.65
N ILE A 271 -2.09 -12.40 -3.24
CA ILE A 271 -2.86 -11.79 -4.32
C ILE A 271 -4.34 -12.03 -4.09
N VAL A 272 -5.12 -10.96 -3.99
CA VAL A 272 -6.57 -11.06 -3.90
C VAL A 272 -7.12 -11.28 -5.30
N MET A 273 -7.93 -12.32 -5.50
CA MET A 273 -8.49 -12.66 -6.80
C MET A 273 -10.01 -12.66 -6.77
N ALA A 274 -10.60 -12.12 -7.83
CA ALA A 274 -12.04 -12.04 -7.98
C ALA A 274 -12.67 -13.43 -8.18
N ARG A 275 -13.73 -13.73 -7.41
CA ARG A 275 -14.49 -14.98 -7.54
C ARG A 275 -15.22 -15.11 -8.87
N LEU A 276 -15.41 -13.99 -9.58
CA LEU A 276 -15.85 -14.01 -10.98
C LEU A 276 -14.83 -14.74 -11.88
N GLY A 277 -13.55 -14.46 -11.69
CA GLY A 277 -12.45 -15.05 -12.47
C GLY A 277 -12.15 -16.49 -12.07
N THR A 278 -12.21 -16.81 -10.77
CA THR A 278 -11.82 -18.13 -10.24
C THR A 278 -12.99 -19.13 -10.24
N LEU A 279 -14.20 -18.70 -9.87
CA LEU A 279 -15.37 -19.56 -9.67
C LEU A 279 -16.56 -19.23 -10.60
N GLY A 280 -16.50 -18.13 -11.35
CA GLY A 280 -17.61 -17.67 -12.18
C GLY A 280 -18.77 -17.06 -11.39
N GLU A 281 -18.54 -16.66 -10.13
CA GLU A 281 -19.56 -16.09 -9.27
C GLU A 281 -19.87 -14.63 -9.61
N VAL A 282 -21.09 -14.38 -10.09
CA VAL A 282 -21.56 -13.04 -10.49
C VAL A 282 -22.40 -12.42 -9.37
N PHE A 283 -21.92 -11.32 -8.79
CA PHE A 283 -22.65 -10.54 -7.79
C PHE A 283 -23.45 -9.41 -8.45
N GLY A 284 -24.78 -9.42 -8.32
CA GLY A 284 -25.64 -8.35 -8.86
C GLY A 284 -25.84 -8.41 -10.39
N GLN A 285 -25.82 -7.25 -11.05
CA GLN A 285 -25.89 -7.11 -12.52
C GLN A 285 -24.59 -6.57 -13.12
N THR A 286 -23.58 -6.39 -12.28
CA THR A 286 -22.30 -5.74 -12.58
C THR A 286 -21.18 -6.74 -12.32
N ASP A 287 -20.06 -6.55 -13.01
CA ASP A 287 -18.82 -7.28 -12.74
C ASP A 287 -18.07 -6.60 -11.57
N ASP A 288 -18.78 -6.12 -10.54
CA ASP A 288 -18.21 -5.36 -9.41
C ASP A 288 -17.41 -6.30 -8.52
N THR A 289 -16.23 -6.68 -9.02
CA THR A 289 -15.40 -7.74 -8.47
C THR A 289 -14.74 -7.36 -7.15
N GLN A 290 -14.56 -6.06 -6.87
CA GLN A 290 -13.84 -5.55 -5.69
C GLN A 290 -14.39 -6.00 -4.32
N TRP A 291 -15.62 -6.51 -4.26
CA TRP A 291 -16.27 -6.96 -3.02
C TRP A 291 -16.47 -8.47 -2.93
N ASN A 292 -16.20 -9.22 -4.00
CA ASN A 292 -16.42 -10.66 -4.05
C ASN A 292 -15.12 -11.37 -4.43
N ASN A 293 -14.17 -11.37 -3.49
CA ASN A 293 -12.85 -11.94 -3.68
C ASN A 293 -12.48 -12.97 -2.62
N ASP A 294 -11.47 -13.74 -2.97
CA ASP A 294 -10.71 -14.65 -2.12
C ASP A 294 -9.23 -14.21 -2.13
N LEU A 295 -8.50 -14.52 -1.07
CA LEU A 295 -7.05 -14.31 -1.03
C LEU A 295 -6.34 -15.58 -1.47
N TYR A 296 -5.35 -15.44 -2.34
CA TYR A 296 -4.50 -16.52 -2.78
C TYR A 296 -3.04 -16.25 -2.47
N ILE A 297 -2.30 -17.31 -2.17
CA ILE A 297 -0.85 -17.28 -2.02
C ILE A 297 -0.23 -18.05 -3.17
N PHE A 298 0.68 -17.39 -3.87
CA PHE A 298 1.57 -18.01 -4.82
C PHE A 298 2.93 -18.15 -4.15
N GLU A 299 3.55 -19.32 -4.24
CA GLU A 299 4.89 -19.55 -3.71
C GLU A 299 5.85 -19.95 -4.81
N SER A 300 7.07 -19.42 -4.70
CA SER A 300 8.22 -19.86 -5.45
C SER A 300 9.20 -20.53 -4.50
N LEU A 301 9.74 -21.68 -4.90
CA LEU A 301 10.72 -22.45 -4.13
C LEU A 301 12.15 -22.34 -4.69
N ASP A 302 12.36 -21.42 -5.64
CA ASP A 302 13.61 -21.24 -6.37
C ASP A 302 13.95 -19.75 -6.61
N ALA A 303 13.68 -18.90 -5.62
CA ALA A 303 13.93 -17.45 -5.63
C ALA A 303 13.22 -16.72 -6.80
N GLY A 304 11.98 -17.13 -7.07
CA GLY A 304 11.09 -16.53 -8.06
C GLY A 304 11.37 -16.92 -9.51
N VAL A 305 12.06 -18.04 -9.79
CA VAL A 305 12.23 -18.51 -11.18
C VAL A 305 10.97 -19.23 -11.65
N THR A 306 10.35 -20.01 -10.78
CA THR A 306 9.09 -20.72 -11.01
C THR A 306 8.14 -20.52 -9.85
N TRP A 307 6.85 -20.65 -10.14
CA TRP A 307 5.76 -20.46 -9.18
C TRP A 307 4.90 -21.73 -9.17
N GLU A 308 4.55 -22.17 -7.97
CA GLU A 308 3.67 -23.32 -7.74
C GLU A 308 2.19 -22.96 -8.01
N ASP A 309 1.32 -23.98 -7.99
CA ASP A 309 -0.11 -23.75 -8.02
C ASP A 309 -0.55 -22.97 -6.77
N PRO A 310 -1.41 -21.94 -6.89
CA PRO A 310 -1.75 -21.09 -5.76
C PRO A 310 -2.61 -21.81 -4.72
N ILE A 311 -2.41 -21.41 -3.46
CA ILE A 311 -3.23 -21.81 -2.32
C ILE A 311 -4.35 -20.79 -2.15
N ASP A 312 -5.61 -21.23 -2.15
CA ASP A 312 -6.74 -20.40 -1.71
C ASP A 312 -6.71 -20.32 -0.20
N VAL A 313 -6.23 -19.19 0.33
CA VAL A 313 -6.08 -18.94 1.76
C VAL A 313 -7.44 -18.81 2.42
N THR A 314 -8.42 -18.21 1.75
CA THR A 314 -9.70 -17.87 2.38
C THR A 314 -10.71 -19.00 2.39
N GLN A 315 -10.71 -19.83 1.34
CA GLN A 315 -11.63 -20.96 1.17
C GLN A 315 -13.11 -20.64 1.44
N PHE A 316 -13.55 -19.40 1.18
CA PHE A 316 -14.91 -18.98 1.53
C PHE A 316 -15.95 -19.82 0.78
N ILE A 317 -16.96 -20.28 1.51
CA ILE A 317 -18.07 -21.04 0.94
C ILE A 317 -18.95 -20.09 0.12
N GLY A 318 -19.09 -20.39 -1.17
CA GLY A 318 -19.91 -19.61 -2.10
C GLY A 318 -21.42 -19.77 -1.90
N PRO A 319 -22.23 -18.98 -2.64
CA PRO A 319 -23.68 -19.06 -2.58
C PRO A 319 -24.24 -20.40 -3.14
N ASP A 320 -25.17 -21.01 -2.42
CA ASP A 320 -25.93 -22.20 -2.79
C ASP A 320 -27.34 -21.85 -3.30
N TYR A 321 -27.52 -21.93 -4.62
CA TYR A 321 -28.81 -21.66 -5.27
C TYR A 321 -29.89 -22.69 -4.95
N ASP A 322 -29.53 -23.92 -4.55
CA ASP A 322 -30.49 -24.98 -4.24
C ASP A 322 -31.15 -24.79 -2.86
N ALA A 323 -30.56 -23.96 -1.99
CA ALA A 323 -31.11 -23.59 -0.69
C ALA A 323 -32.20 -22.50 -0.75
N LEU A 324 -32.46 -21.92 -1.93
CA LEU A 324 -33.53 -20.92 -2.11
C LEU A 324 -34.92 -21.53 -1.86
N PRO A 325 -35.87 -20.75 -1.29
CA PRO A 325 -35.84 -19.30 -1.09
C PRO A 325 -35.23 -18.84 0.25
N ASP A 326 -34.61 -19.72 1.04
CA ASP A 326 -33.94 -19.32 2.28
C ASP A 326 -32.61 -18.63 1.96
N THR A 327 -32.67 -17.31 1.82
CA THR A 327 -31.50 -16.48 1.47
C THR A 327 -30.42 -16.46 2.55
N ASN A 328 -30.72 -16.80 3.81
CA ASN A 328 -29.69 -16.90 4.84
C ASN A 328 -28.88 -18.18 4.68
N LEU A 329 -29.57 -19.30 4.44
CA LEU A 329 -28.90 -20.57 4.18
C LEU A 329 -28.17 -20.57 2.84
N ALA A 330 -28.79 -19.97 1.82
CA ALA A 330 -28.24 -19.92 0.48
C ALA A 330 -26.95 -19.10 0.39
N ASN A 331 -26.74 -18.07 1.23
CA ASN A 331 -25.64 -17.14 1.02
C ASN A 331 -24.23 -17.75 1.17
N GLY A 332 -24.10 -18.92 1.80
CA GLY A 332 -22.80 -19.45 2.20
C GLY A 332 -22.13 -18.53 3.22
N ASP A 333 -20.82 -18.37 3.11
CA ASP A 333 -20.08 -17.41 3.91
C ASP A 333 -20.36 -15.98 3.44
N THR A 334 -20.51 -15.07 4.40
CA THR A 334 -20.76 -13.64 4.14
C THR A 334 -19.48 -12.78 4.19
N LEU A 335 -18.32 -13.38 4.46
CA LEU A 335 -17.05 -12.65 4.48
C LEU A 335 -16.36 -12.77 3.12
N ARG A 336 -15.70 -11.71 2.67
CA ARG A 336 -14.91 -11.69 1.43
C ARG A 336 -13.61 -10.93 1.66
N ALA A 337 -12.53 -11.41 1.05
CA ALA A 337 -11.27 -10.70 1.08
C ALA A 337 -11.46 -9.35 0.39
N TYR A 338 -10.93 -8.31 1.01
CA TYR A 338 -10.72 -7.04 0.35
C TYR A 338 -9.32 -6.99 -0.25
N THR A 339 -8.90 -5.86 -0.82
CA THR A 339 -7.65 -5.74 -1.58
C THR A 339 -6.40 -5.84 -0.70
N ASP A 340 -6.52 -5.63 0.61
CA ASP A 340 -5.36 -5.45 1.48
C ASP A 340 -4.94 -6.75 2.14
N ASN A 341 -3.65 -7.05 2.01
CA ASN A 341 -2.99 -8.15 2.68
C ASN A 341 -1.55 -7.76 3.04
N SER A 342 -0.99 -8.48 4.00
CA SER A 342 0.43 -8.43 4.32
C SER A 342 0.96 -9.84 4.48
N VAL A 343 2.10 -10.10 3.86
CA VAL A 343 2.76 -11.41 3.84
C VAL A 343 4.17 -11.24 4.41
N ILE A 344 4.58 -12.17 5.27
CA ILE A 344 5.97 -12.31 5.76
C ILE A 344 6.29 -13.77 6.03
N TYR A 345 7.58 -14.10 6.00
CA TYR A 345 8.10 -15.31 6.62
C TYR A 345 8.64 -15.00 8.02
N ASP A 346 8.57 -15.97 8.92
CA ASP A 346 9.32 -15.95 10.20
C ASP A 346 10.75 -16.50 10.03
N ASP A 347 11.49 -16.58 11.14
CA ASP A 347 12.89 -17.08 11.17
C ASP A 347 13.02 -18.59 10.92
N GLU A 348 11.90 -19.32 10.97
CA GLU A 348 11.80 -20.75 10.67
C GLU A 348 11.25 -21.02 9.25
N ASP A 349 11.11 -19.98 8.43
CA ASP A 349 10.52 -20.00 7.10
C ASP A 349 9.04 -20.46 7.09
N ASN A 350 8.29 -20.25 8.17
CA ASN A 350 6.82 -20.36 8.17
C ASN A 350 6.20 -19.09 7.57
N LEU A 351 5.21 -19.28 6.71
CA LEU A 351 4.52 -18.18 6.05
C LEU A 351 3.36 -17.66 6.90
N HIS A 352 3.39 -16.36 7.19
CA HIS A 352 2.33 -15.63 7.88
C HIS A 352 1.64 -14.66 6.92
N VAL A 353 0.31 -14.70 6.93
CA VAL A 353 -0.52 -13.86 6.06
C VAL A 353 -1.59 -13.17 6.89
N ALA A 354 -1.67 -11.85 6.81
CA ALA A 354 -2.78 -11.08 7.35
C ALA A 354 -3.58 -10.42 6.23
N PHE A 355 -4.90 -10.33 6.37
CA PHE A 355 -5.75 -9.73 5.34
C PHE A 355 -7.03 -9.12 5.89
N THR A 356 -7.52 -8.10 5.17
CA THR A 356 -8.79 -7.45 5.41
C THR A 356 -9.94 -8.29 4.84
N ALA A 357 -10.97 -8.56 5.64
CA ALA A 357 -12.21 -9.18 5.17
C ALA A 357 -13.43 -8.29 5.47
N GLY A 358 -14.20 -7.96 4.43
CA GLY A 358 -15.47 -7.23 4.52
C GLY A 358 -16.68 -8.14 4.47
N VAL A 359 -17.88 -7.59 4.69
CA VAL A 359 -19.14 -8.36 4.66
C VAL A 359 -19.89 -8.16 3.35
N LEU A 360 -20.21 -9.27 2.68
CA LEU A 360 -21.01 -9.37 1.46
C LEU A 360 -22.24 -10.25 1.68
N ASP A 361 -23.44 -9.68 1.48
CA ASP A 361 -24.70 -10.43 1.36
C ASP A 361 -25.03 -10.59 -0.13
N PHE A 362 -24.63 -11.73 -0.69
CA PHE A 362 -24.67 -12.04 -2.12
C PHE A 362 -26.10 -11.99 -2.67
N PHE A 363 -27.05 -12.69 -2.04
CA PHE A 363 -28.42 -12.78 -2.57
C PHE A 363 -29.24 -11.52 -2.35
N ARG A 364 -28.94 -10.71 -1.31
CA ARG A 364 -29.63 -9.42 -1.10
C ARG A 364 -28.93 -8.25 -1.77
N GLN A 365 -27.77 -8.47 -2.38
CA GLN A 365 -26.96 -7.45 -3.05
C GLN A 365 -26.56 -6.31 -2.10
N ASN A 366 -26.20 -6.64 -0.86
CA ASN A 366 -25.74 -5.66 0.12
C ASN A 366 -24.26 -5.86 0.43
N ILE A 367 -23.57 -4.74 0.56
CA ILE A 367 -22.17 -4.64 0.99
C ILE A 367 -22.16 -3.85 2.29
N TYR A 368 -21.28 -4.23 3.22
CA TYR A 368 -21.09 -3.50 4.47
C TYR A 368 -19.61 -3.20 4.71
N TYR A 369 -19.34 -2.02 5.26
CA TYR A 369 -18.00 -1.55 5.60
C TYR A 369 -17.43 -2.16 6.89
N GLU A 370 -18.27 -2.83 7.68
CA GLU A 370 -17.82 -3.67 8.80
C GLU A 370 -16.79 -4.67 8.29
N SER A 371 -15.65 -4.75 8.99
CA SER A 371 -14.54 -5.58 8.56
C SER A 371 -13.78 -6.22 9.73
N ARG A 372 -12.93 -7.17 9.36
CA ARG A 372 -12.07 -7.95 10.24
C ARG A 372 -10.69 -8.05 9.65
N ILE A 373 -9.68 -8.13 10.51
CA ILE A 373 -8.35 -8.57 10.14
C ILE A 373 -8.22 -10.03 10.55
N PHE A 374 -7.96 -10.90 9.58
CA PHE A 374 -7.63 -12.31 9.81
C PHE A 374 -6.14 -12.53 9.62
N HIS A 375 -5.61 -13.51 10.33
CA HIS A 375 -4.31 -14.11 10.12
C HIS A 375 -4.50 -15.56 9.64
N TRP A 376 -3.69 -15.99 8.69
CA TRP A 376 -3.58 -17.36 8.21
C TRP A 376 -2.12 -17.83 8.22
N MET A 377 -1.94 -19.10 8.55
CA MET A 377 -0.70 -19.85 8.42
C MET A 377 -1.03 -21.33 8.27
N LEU A 378 -0.04 -22.13 7.88
CA LEU A 378 -0.09 -23.59 8.03
C LEU A 378 0.41 -23.97 9.43
N ASP A 379 -0.23 -24.94 10.08
CA ASP A 379 0.31 -25.55 11.31
C ASP A 379 1.45 -26.55 11.02
N ASP A 380 2.07 -27.11 12.06
CA ASP A 380 3.13 -28.12 11.95
C ASP A 380 2.75 -29.37 11.12
N ASN A 381 1.45 -29.63 10.93
CA ASN A 381 0.95 -30.75 10.13
C ASN A 381 0.69 -30.36 8.66
N GLY A 382 0.81 -29.06 8.34
CA GLY A 382 0.44 -28.49 7.05
C GLY A 382 -1.06 -28.27 6.89
N ASP A 383 -1.82 -28.19 8.00
CA ASP A 383 -3.24 -27.88 7.99
C ASP A 383 -3.45 -26.35 8.05
N ASP A 384 -4.41 -25.83 7.29
CA ASP A 384 -4.77 -24.41 7.31
C ASP A 384 -5.30 -23.96 8.69
N VAL A 385 -4.76 -22.85 9.20
CA VAL A 385 -5.23 -22.23 10.45
C VAL A 385 -5.58 -20.77 10.23
N TRP A 386 -6.79 -20.40 10.65
CA TRP A 386 -7.26 -19.01 10.65
C TRP A 386 -7.49 -18.50 12.06
N THR A 387 -6.96 -17.32 12.36
CA THR A 387 -7.20 -16.60 13.61
C THR A 387 -7.64 -15.17 13.32
N GLN A 388 -8.57 -14.65 14.13
CA GLN A 388 -9.02 -13.26 13.98
C GLN A 388 -8.14 -12.36 14.84
N ILE A 389 -7.46 -11.39 14.23
CA ILE A 389 -6.66 -10.38 14.92
C ILE A 389 -7.58 -9.29 15.47
N ASN A 390 -8.47 -8.76 14.62
CA ASN A 390 -9.38 -7.70 14.97
C ASN A 390 -10.76 -7.86 14.32
N HIS A 391 -11.78 -7.31 14.98
CA HIS A 391 -13.11 -7.09 14.41
C HIS A 391 -13.54 -5.69 14.78
N GLN A 392 -13.75 -4.85 13.76
CA GLN A 392 -14.36 -3.55 13.97
C GLN A 392 -15.79 -3.56 13.42
N PRO A 393 -16.81 -3.32 14.25
CA PRO A 393 -18.19 -3.18 13.78
C PRO A 393 -18.33 -1.94 12.90
N PHE A 394 -19.47 -1.81 12.20
CA PHE A 394 -19.78 -0.56 11.50
C PHE A 394 -19.71 0.63 12.46
N ALA A 395 -18.66 1.44 12.29
CA ALA A 395 -18.36 2.62 13.05
C ALA A 395 -18.26 3.83 12.10
N GLY A 396 -19.22 3.97 11.19
CA GLY A 396 -19.29 5.09 10.27
C GLY A 396 -18.73 4.78 8.91
N THR A 397 -18.75 5.78 8.05
CA THR A 397 -18.28 5.65 6.67
C THR A 397 -16.76 5.82 6.68
N PRO A 398 -15.97 4.78 6.36
CA PRO A 398 -14.55 4.95 6.06
C PRO A 398 -14.38 5.63 4.70
N GLU A 399 -13.16 5.94 4.30
CA GLU A 399 -12.88 6.42 2.93
C GLU A 399 -13.26 5.37 1.86
N ALA A 400 -13.32 5.77 0.59
CA ALA A 400 -13.85 4.96 -0.51
C ALA A 400 -13.18 3.59 -0.65
N TRP A 401 -11.86 3.56 -0.43
CA TRP A 401 -11.04 2.36 -0.45
C TRP A 401 -10.75 1.81 0.95
N GLY A 402 -11.36 2.37 2.00
CA GLY A 402 -11.13 1.98 3.38
C GLY A 402 -12.24 1.09 3.95
N ARG A 403 -11.96 0.40 5.04
CA ARG A 403 -12.90 -0.38 5.85
C ARG A 403 -12.83 0.08 7.30
N THR A 404 -13.71 -0.45 8.14
CA THR A 404 -13.68 -0.09 9.57
C THR A 404 -12.41 -0.55 10.28
N THR A 405 -11.76 -1.58 9.75
CA THR A 405 -10.38 -1.97 10.07
C THR A 405 -9.78 -2.65 8.84
N ASP A 406 -8.60 -2.23 8.43
CA ASP A 406 -7.95 -2.65 7.19
C ASP A 406 -6.42 -2.42 7.24
N ARG A 407 -5.78 -2.62 6.07
CA ARG A 407 -4.36 -2.38 5.83
C ARG A 407 -3.45 -3.00 6.91
N PRO A 408 -3.55 -4.32 7.14
CA PRO A 408 -2.66 -4.97 8.10
C PRO A 408 -1.21 -4.83 7.61
N SER A 409 -0.29 -4.62 8.54
CA SER A 409 1.15 -4.61 8.29
C SER A 409 1.81 -5.53 9.31
N LEU A 410 2.38 -6.64 8.84
CA LEU A 410 3.04 -7.65 9.68
C LEU A 410 4.54 -7.40 9.82
N TYR A 411 5.04 -7.71 11.02
CA TYR A 411 6.48 -7.83 11.32
C TYR A 411 6.69 -8.97 12.31
N PHE A 412 7.62 -9.88 12.02
CA PHE A 412 8.08 -10.93 12.93
C PHE A 412 9.40 -10.49 13.56
N ASP A 413 9.47 -10.53 14.88
CA ASP A 413 10.63 -10.07 15.66
C ASP A 413 11.56 -11.23 15.99
N ASP A 414 12.68 -11.35 15.27
CA ASP A 414 13.64 -12.46 15.37
C ASP A 414 14.27 -12.57 16.78
N ASP A 415 14.34 -11.47 17.53
CA ASP A 415 14.92 -11.46 18.89
C ASP A 415 13.97 -12.08 19.93
N THR A 416 12.67 -11.86 19.77
CA THR A 416 11.67 -12.24 20.78
C THR A 416 10.74 -13.36 20.33
N GLY A 417 10.67 -13.63 19.02
CA GLY A 417 9.70 -14.51 18.35
C GLY A 417 8.27 -13.96 18.36
N ILE A 418 8.06 -12.68 18.67
CA ILE A 418 6.72 -12.07 18.67
C ILE A 418 6.34 -11.68 17.24
N LEU A 419 5.14 -12.07 16.82
CA LEU A 419 4.55 -11.58 15.57
C LEU A 419 3.68 -10.35 15.86
N TRP A 420 4.03 -9.22 15.26
CA TRP A 420 3.34 -7.95 15.41
C TRP A 420 2.44 -7.67 14.20
N CYS A 421 1.28 -7.06 14.45
CA CYS A 421 0.39 -6.58 13.41
C CYS A 421 -0.07 -5.16 13.74
N ALA A 422 0.32 -4.19 12.92
CA ALA A 422 -0.29 -2.87 12.90
C ALA A 422 -1.45 -2.86 11.90
N MET A 423 -2.49 -2.09 12.19
CA MET A 423 -3.65 -1.95 11.30
C MET A 423 -4.32 -0.59 11.51
N GLU A 424 -4.99 -0.12 10.47
CA GLU A 424 -5.86 1.04 10.53
C GLU A 424 -7.22 0.62 11.13
N VAL A 425 -7.80 1.48 11.97
CA VAL A 425 -9.07 1.23 12.66
C VAL A 425 -9.88 2.52 12.77
N VAL A 426 -11.14 2.45 12.37
CA VAL A 426 -12.12 3.48 12.64
C VAL A 426 -12.61 3.36 14.10
N ASP A 427 -12.10 4.19 15.00
CA ASP A 427 -12.49 4.22 16.41
C ASP A 427 -13.42 5.39 16.77
N TRP A 428 -14.74 5.18 16.70
CA TRP A 428 -15.72 6.16 17.18
C TRP A 428 -15.59 6.49 18.68
N GLY A 429 -15.02 5.58 19.47
CA GLY A 429 -15.22 5.55 20.91
C GLY A 429 -16.71 5.57 21.30
N PRO A 430 -17.04 5.89 22.56
CA PRO A 430 -18.42 5.88 23.04
C PRO A 430 -19.30 7.06 22.57
N ASP A 431 -18.71 8.08 21.93
CA ASP A 431 -19.36 9.38 21.68
C ASP A 431 -19.70 9.65 20.20
N GLU A 432 -19.35 8.74 19.28
CA GLU A 432 -19.72 8.77 17.84
C GLU A 432 -19.42 10.12 17.13
N SER A 433 -18.36 10.82 17.55
CA SER A 433 -18.12 12.23 17.18
C SER A 433 -16.86 12.46 16.35
N ASP A 434 -16.19 11.40 15.91
CA ASP A 434 -14.86 11.46 15.33
C ASP A 434 -14.89 11.33 13.80
N TYR A 435 -15.28 12.41 13.12
CA TYR A 435 -15.43 12.45 11.67
C TYR A 435 -15.24 13.86 11.12
N GLY A 436 -14.79 13.94 9.87
CA GLY A 436 -14.62 15.20 9.13
C GLY A 436 -15.93 15.82 8.63
N ASP A 437 -15.88 17.07 8.16
CA ASP A 437 -17.02 17.78 7.54
C ASP A 437 -17.60 17.02 6.31
N SER A 438 -16.79 16.15 5.69
CA SER A 438 -17.18 15.21 4.63
C SER A 438 -18.14 14.11 5.11
N GLY A 439 -18.19 13.85 6.42
CA GLY A 439 -18.87 12.70 7.03
C GLY A 439 -18.06 11.40 6.98
N ILE A 440 -16.82 11.45 6.49
CA ILE A 440 -15.87 10.35 6.58
C ILE A 440 -15.30 10.32 7.99
N THR A 441 -15.18 9.11 8.52
CA THR A 441 -14.75 8.88 9.90
C THR A 441 -13.24 8.93 9.99
N ASN A 442 -12.70 9.52 11.05
CA ASN A 442 -11.26 9.46 11.31
C ASN A 442 -10.86 8.02 11.68
N THR A 443 -9.62 7.69 11.39
CA THR A 443 -8.98 6.42 11.69
C THR A 443 -7.79 6.63 12.61
N ASP A 444 -7.52 5.61 13.43
CA ASP A 444 -6.39 5.49 14.34
C ASP A 444 -5.59 4.23 13.96
N ILE A 445 -4.31 4.15 14.38
CA ILE A 445 -3.51 2.93 14.25
C ILE A 445 -3.60 2.11 15.53
N PHE A 446 -3.91 0.83 15.37
CA PHE A 446 -3.90 -0.16 16.44
C PHE A 446 -2.81 -1.20 16.21
N ILE A 447 -2.22 -1.68 17.30
CA ILE A 447 -1.24 -2.78 17.26
C ILE A 447 -1.74 -3.96 18.09
N ALA A 448 -1.62 -5.15 17.51
CA ALA A 448 -1.80 -6.44 18.18
C ALA A 448 -0.52 -7.27 18.09
N ALA A 449 -0.38 -8.24 18.98
CA ALA A 449 0.76 -9.13 19.03
C ALA A 449 0.32 -10.59 19.20
N SER A 450 1.05 -11.49 18.57
CA SER A 450 0.98 -12.93 18.80
C SER A 450 2.21 -13.38 19.60
N PRO A 451 2.02 -14.14 20.70
CA PRO A 451 3.13 -14.53 21.56
C PRO A 451 4.09 -15.51 20.86
N PRO A 452 5.34 -15.61 21.30
CA PRO A 452 6.33 -16.50 20.68
C PRO A 452 6.08 -17.98 20.96
N GLY A 453 6.79 -18.82 20.19
CA GLY A 453 6.76 -20.28 20.31
C GLY A 453 5.48 -20.91 19.74
N ASP A 454 5.04 -22.02 20.32
CA ASP A 454 3.91 -22.84 19.82
C ASP A 454 2.55 -22.11 19.68
N TYR A 455 2.45 -20.85 20.08
CA TYR A 455 1.23 -20.03 19.96
C TYR A 455 1.36 -18.86 18.97
N ASN A 456 2.52 -18.69 18.34
CA ASN A 456 2.74 -17.65 17.34
C ASN A 456 1.80 -17.86 16.15
N GLY A 457 1.09 -16.81 15.74
CA GLY A 457 0.00 -16.84 14.76
C GLY A 457 -1.32 -17.48 15.25
N LEU A 458 -1.30 -18.24 16.36
CA LEU A 458 -2.47 -18.96 16.88
C LEU A 458 -3.28 -18.19 17.93
N LEU A 459 -2.65 -17.25 18.63
CA LEU A 459 -3.29 -16.40 19.63
C LEU A 459 -2.91 -14.94 19.38
N TRP A 460 -3.85 -14.03 19.60
CA TRP A 460 -3.60 -12.60 19.44
C TRP A 460 -4.05 -11.84 20.68
N THR A 461 -3.29 -10.82 21.05
CA THR A 461 -3.71 -9.86 22.05
C THR A 461 -4.90 -9.06 21.51
N LYS A 462 -5.68 -8.46 22.42
CA LYS A 462 -6.63 -7.44 22.00
C LYS A 462 -5.82 -6.25 21.44
N PRO A 463 -6.14 -5.73 20.23
CA PRO A 463 -5.42 -4.59 19.69
C PRO A 463 -5.51 -3.37 20.61
N VAL A 464 -4.42 -2.61 20.68
CA VAL A 464 -4.28 -1.37 21.46
C VAL A 464 -4.09 -0.20 20.52
N ASN A 465 -4.84 0.89 20.75
CA ASN A 465 -4.69 2.15 20.01
C ASN A 465 -3.36 2.81 20.39
N VAL A 466 -2.49 3.06 19.41
CA VAL A 466 -1.16 3.65 19.64
C VAL A 466 -1.06 5.10 19.19
N THR A 467 -2.01 5.60 18.40
CA THR A 467 -2.07 6.98 17.91
C THR A 467 -2.98 7.84 18.79
N ASN A 468 -4.19 7.36 19.08
CA ASN A 468 -5.16 7.96 19.98
C ASN A 468 -5.40 9.45 19.69
N THR A 469 -5.65 9.77 18.41
CA THR A 469 -5.68 11.15 17.89
C THR A 469 -7.09 11.70 17.64
N LYS A 470 -8.08 11.08 18.27
CA LYS A 470 -9.50 11.44 18.20
C LYS A 470 -9.82 12.95 18.23
N TRP A 471 -10.70 13.38 17.32
CA TRP A 471 -11.31 14.70 17.37
C TRP A 471 -12.31 14.83 18.54
N THR A 472 -12.08 15.83 19.39
CA THR A 472 -12.92 16.11 20.58
C THR A 472 -13.62 17.48 20.52
N GLY A 473 -13.48 18.21 19.42
CA GLY A 473 -14.12 19.52 19.23
C GLY A 473 -15.61 19.45 18.91
N PHE A 474 -16.19 20.54 18.37
CA PHE A 474 -17.56 20.49 17.87
C PHE A 474 -17.58 19.66 16.58
N PRO A 475 -18.33 18.54 16.51
CA PRO A 475 -18.40 17.74 15.29
C PRO A 475 -19.30 18.40 14.24
N PRO A 476 -18.96 18.32 12.94
CA PRO A 476 -17.82 17.58 12.39
C PRO A 476 -16.49 18.32 12.58
N ALA A 477 -15.37 17.59 12.48
CA ALA A 477 -14.04 18.19 12.41
C ALA A 477 -13.91 18.99 11.09
N PRO A 478 -13.61 20.29 11.14
CA PRO A 478 -13.34 21.03 9.92
C PRO A 478 -11.99 20.60 9.33
N ALA A 479 -11.85 20.71 8.01
CA ALA A 479 -10.59 20.42 7.33
C ALA A 479 -9.39 21.13 7.98
N GLY A 480 -8.27 20.42 8.10
CA GLY A 480 -7.11 20.83 8.87
C GLY A 480 -7.14 20.47 10.36
N SER A 481 -8.27 19.97 10.86
CA SER A 481 -8.46 19.59 12.27
C SER A 481 -8.75 18.11 12.46
N CYS A 482 -8.98 17.36 11.38
CA CYS A 482 -8.96 15.91 11.43
C CYS A 482 -7.54 15.45 11.76
N GLN A 483 -7.46 14.27 12.36
CA GLN A 483 -6.24 13.54 12.61
C GLN A 483 -6.59 12.09 12.30
N SER A 484 -6.61 11.76 11.01
CA SER A 484 -6.96 10.42 10.54
C SER A 484 -5.68 9.74 10.07
N GLU A 485 -5.21 8.72 10.78
CA GLU A 485 -4.01 7.99 10.35
C GLU A 485 -4.32 6.94 9.28
N THR A 486 -3.59 7.00 8.17
CA THR A 486 -3.73 6.06 7.05
C THR A 486 -2.38 5.48 6.62
N ASP A 487 -2.46 4.35 5.93
CA ASP A 487 -1.34 3.64 5.30
C ASP A 487 -0.21 3.29 6.30
N PRO A 488 -0.51 2.58 7.42
CA PRO A 488 0.50 2.17 8.38
C PRO A 488 1.48 1.17 7.75
N SER A 489 2.77 1.40 7.97
CA SER A 489 3.83 0.52 7.48
C SER A 489 4.84 0.24 8.58
N LEU A 490 4.95 -1.03 9.02
CA LEU A 490 5.98 -1.50 9.93
C LEU A 490 7.26 -1.83 9.17
N ALA A 491 8.40 -1.44 9.73
CA ALA A 491 9.70 -1.82 9.22
C ALA A 491 10.00 -3.29 9.52
N LEU A 492 10.59 -3.98 8.56
CA LEU A 492 11.21 -5.28 8.78
C LEU A 492 12.53 -5.13 9.55
N ASP A 493 13.05 -6.24 10.05
CA ASP A 493 14.33 -6.34 10.74
C ASP A 493 14.46 -5.38 11.94
N SER A 494 13.34 -4.93 12.52
CA SER A 494 13.26 -4.05 13.71
C SER A 494 13.65 -4.77 14.99
N ASP A 495 14.70 -5.59 14.91
CA ASP A 495 15.22 -6.40 15.99
C ASP A 495 15.84 -5.45 17.03
N GLY A 496 15.66 -5.74 18.31
CA GLY A 496 15.93 -4.81 19.41
C GLY A 496 14.69 -4.35 20.18
N ASP A 497 14.78 -3.19 20.84
CA ASP A 497 13.80 -2.76 21.86
C ASP A 497 12.54 -2.06 21.29
N TYR A 498 12.53 -1.70 20.00
CA TYR A 498 11.53 -0.81 19.42
C TYR A 498 10.89 -1.38 18.15
N LEU A 499 9.61 -1.07 17.96
CA LEU A 499 8.96 -1.12 16.65
C LEU A 499 9.14 0.23 15.94
N HIS A 500 9.39 0.16 14.63
CA HIS A 500 9.56 1.31 13.76
C HIS A 500 8.41 1.33 12.74
N MET A 501 7.64 2.41 12.73
CA MET A 501 6.47 2.56 11.86
C MET A 501 6.46 3.91 11.15
N THR A 502 5.89 3.95 9.96
CA THR A 502 5.51 5.20 9.29
C THR A 502 4.03 5.18 8.91
N TYR A 503 3.42 6.36 8.84
CA TYR A 503 2.05 6.56 8.36
C TYR A 503 1.84 8.01 7.89
N LEU A 504 0.73 8.25 7.20
CA LEU A 504 0.27 9.60 6.87
C LEU A 504 -0.81 10.03 7.87
N LEU A 505 -0.72 11.26 8.38
CA LEU A 505 -1.75 11.88 9.20
C LEU A 505 -2.63 12.79 8.32
N ASP A 506 -3.80 12.30 7.93
CA ASP A 506 -4.75 13.03 7.10
C ASP A 506 -5.52 14.07 7.92
N LEU A 507 -5.40 15.33 7.49
CA LEU A 507 -5.98 16.48 8.15
C LEU A 507 -7.40 16.80 7.67
N ASP A 508 -7.93 16.07 6.68
CA ASP A 508 -9.35 16.08 6.32
C ASP A 508 -9.82 14.70 5.84
N ALA A 509 -10.23 13.85 6.78
CA ALA A 509 -10.60 12.44 6.55
C ALA A 509 -11.23 12.16 5.17
N GLY A 510 -10.55 11.28 4.46
CA GLY A 510 -10.92 10.79 3.14
C GLY A 510 -10.11 11.46 2.05
N THR A 511 -9.86 10.72 0.98
CA THR A 511 -8.98 11.18 -0.09
C THR A 511 -9.49 12.48 -0.76
N GLY A 512 -8.78 13.59 -0.60
CA GLY A 512 -9.01 14.88 -1.24
C GLY A 512 -8.52 14.95 -2.69
N ILE A 513 -7.71 14.00 -3.13
CA ILE A 513 -7.29 13.85 -4.52
C ILE A 513 -8.10 12.79 -5.28
N GLY A 514 -8.83 13.19 -6.31
CA GLY A 514 -9.46 12.22 -7.21
C GLY A 514 -10.43 12.83 -8.20
N SER A 515 -11.12 11.97 -8.95
CA SER A 515 -12.25 12.36 -9.81
C SER A 515 -13.54 12.61 -9.02
N ALA A 516 -13.65 12.01 -7.84
CA ALA A 516 -14.72 12.18 -6.86
C ALA A 516 -14.09 12.26 -5.46
N PRO A 517 -13.45 13.39 -5.11
CA PRO A 517 -12.78 13.55 -3.82
C PRO A 517 -13.79 13.47 -2.66
N GLU A 518 -13.35 12.89 -1.55
CA GLU A 518 -14.14 12.70 -0.33
C GLU A 518 -13.86 13.81 0.70
N GLY A 519 -12.62 14.28 0.75
CA GLY A 519 -12.18 15.45 1.52
C GLY A 519 -11.73 16.62 0.64
N ILE A 520 -11.08 17.60 1.26
CA ILE A 520 -10.31 18.65 0.60
C ILE A 520 -8.82 18.40 0.73
N ILE A 521 -8.04 18.84 -0.25
CA ILE A 521 -6.59 18.72 -0.21
C ILE A 521 -6.01 19.55 0.94
N THR A 522 -5.34 18.89 1.87
CA THR A 522 -4.55 19.44 2.98
C THR A 522 -3.07 19.10 2.82
N ASP A 523 -2.18 19.73 3.59
CA ASP A 523 -0.75 19.36 3.62
C ASP A 523 -0.52 18.41 4.80
N ASN A 524 -0.63 17.12 4.51
CA ASN A 524 -0.72 16.06 5.50
C ASN A 524 0.68 15.64 5.98
N PRO A 525 0.93 15.60 7.30
CA PRO A 525 2.18 15.08 7.84
C PRO A 525 2.47 13.64 7.45
N ILE A 526 3.74 13.35 7.15
CA ILE A 526 4.27 11.99 7.21
C ILE A 526 4.96 11.82 8.56
N VAL A 527 4.54 10.80 9.31
CA VAL A 527 4.95 10.60 10.69
C VAL A 527 5.77 9.32 10.79
N TYR A 528 6.98 9.44 11.32
CA TYR A 528 7.73 8.32 11.86
C TYR A 528 7.38 8.12 13.33
N HIS A 529 7.11 6.87 13.72
CA HIS A 529 6.66 6.49 15.05
C HIS A 529 7.50 5.33 15.56
N ARG A 530 8.18 5.57 16.69
CA ARG A 530 9.02 4.59 17.38
C ARG A 530 8.34 4.17 18.68
N ILE A 531 8.03 2.90 18.83
CA ILE A 531 7.28 2.39 19.99
C ILE A 531 8.13 1.36 20.73
N ALA A 532 8.35 1.53 22.02
CA ALA A 532 9.05 0.52 22.80
C ALA A 532 8.20 -0.77 22.88
N LYS A 533 8.75 -1.90 22.46
CA LYS A 533 8.05 -3.20 22.48
C LYS A 533 7.57 -3.55 23.90
N GLN A 534 8.36 -3.20 24.92
CA GLN A 534 7.99 -3.42 26.32
C GLN A 534 6.77 -2.60 26.76
N ASP A 535 6.56 -1.39 26.23
CA ASP A 535 5.38 -0.58 26.56
C ASP A 535 4.11 -1.23 26.01
N LEU A 536 4.17 -1.77 24.80
CA LEU A 536 3.07 -2.56 24.21
C LEU A 536 2.79 -3.82 25.02
N ILE A 537 3.83 -4.58 25.39
CA ILE A 537 3.69 -5.77 26.23
C ILE A 537 2.97 -5.43 27.55
N ASN A 538 3.35 -4.33 28.21
CA ASN A 538 2.71 -3.88 29.45
C ASN A 538 1.25 -3.48 29.27
N LEU A 539 0.85 -3.02 28.08
CA LEU A 539 -0.54 -2.66 27.76
C LEU A 539 -1.41 -3.88 27.44
N PHE A 540 -0.80 -5.00 27.05
CA PHE A 540 -1.50 -6.25 26.78
C PHE A 540 -1.77 -7.10 28.05
N GLU A 541 -0.98 -6.91 29.11
CA GLU A 541 -1.19 -7.53 30.44
C GLU A 541 -2.37 -6.92 31.22
#